data_AF-A0A6V7KJG7-F1
#
_entry.id   AF-A0A6V7KJG7-F1
#
_cell.length_a   1.000
_cell.length_b   1.000
_cell.length_c   1.000
_cell.angle_alpha   90.00
_cell.angle_beta   90.00
_cell.angle_gamma   90.00
#
_symmetry.space_group_name_H-M   'P 1'
#
loop_
_entity.id
_entity.type
_entity.pdbx_description
1 polymer ?
#
loop_
_entity_poly.entity_id
_entity_poly.type
_entity_poly.pdbx_seq_one_letter_code
_entity_poly.pdbx_strand_id
1 'polypeptide(L)'
;QLALKLREWKTGRPYLYRPFYEPLAFHLTKFFDHPNSTITFHIATCIADILRAFAPESPYHLTSLAPRVFEFLSACLAPLSNPSDPHYDEACYILFCVTSTNAFAVCGGSNRVLPQLVLDLFQVTNRNQDEDLYTMIQTLISNLIKDSDEIRDEVLVVPLINMIKPENFQSDNQRAHALSREIFMTNQKIIQPYLQGNFCKLFTKRWYASLLPKVSEIVAAMNGIYMQFTESVLEQ
;
A
#
# COMPACT_ATOMS: atom_id res chain seq x y z
N GLN A 1 -7.83 -7.76 25.94
CA GLN A 1 -8.37 -9.15 25.94
C GLN A 1 -8.88 -9.58 24.55
N LEU A 2 -9.72 -8.78 23.87
CA LEU A 2 -10.22 -9.13 22.52
C LEU A 2 -9.09 -9.28 21.48
N ALA A 3 -8.18 -8.30 21.38
CA ALA A 3 -7.04 -8.36 20.45
C ALA A 3 -6.18 -9.62 20.66
N LEU A 4 -5.87 -9.99 21.90
CA LEU A 4 -5.11 -11.21 22.21
C LEU A 4 -5.83 -12.48 21.74
N LYS A 5 -7.15 -12.57 21.96
CA LYS A 5 -7.95 -13.71 21.47
C LYS A 5 -7.99 -13.78 19.94
N LEU A 6 -8.00 -12.65 19.26
CA LEU A 6 -7.94 -12.59 17.79
C LEU A 6 -6.54 -12.95 17.24
N ARG A 7 -5.46 -12.65 17.98
CA ARG A 7 -4.09 -13.08 17.62
C ARG A 7 -3.90 -14.59 17.70
N GLU A 8 -4.46 -15.22 18.74
CA GLU A 8 -4.49 -16.68 18.90
C GLU A 8 -5.37 -17.37 17.85
N TRP A 9 -6.21 -16.61 17.16
CA TRP A 9 -7.04 -17.08 16.06
C TRP A 9 -6.18 -17.37 14.82
N LYS A 10 -5.57 -18.55 14.83
CA LYS A 10 -5.00 -19.25 13.67
C LYS A 10 -5.89 -20.46 13.44
N THR A 11 -6.91 -20.37 12.59
CA THR A 11 -7.77 -21.54 12.36
C THR A 11 -7.86 -21.87 10.90
N GLY A 12 -7.52 -23.11 10.55
CA GLY A 12 -7.74 -23.69 9.22
C GLY A 12 -9.23 -23.92 8.89
N ARG A 13 -10.17 -23.23 9.58
CA ARG A 13 -11.63 -23.27 9.35
C ARG A 13 -12.30 -21.90 9.65
N PRO A 14 -11.92 -20.82 8.96
CA PRO A 14 -12.41 -19.47 9.23
C PRO A 14 -13.93 -19.30 9.06
N TYR A 15 -14.55 -20.12 8.19
CA TYR A 15 -15.99 -20.11 7.93
C TYR A 15 -16.85 -20.44 9.16
N LEU A 16 -16.33 -21.22 10.12
CA LEU A 16 -17.10 -21.60 11.34
C LEU A 16 -17.35 -20.42 12.27
N TYR A 17 -16.46 -19.42 12.22
CA TYR A 17 -16.54 -18.29 13.12
C TYR A 17 -17.04 -17.00 12.45
N ARG A 18 -17.22 -17.04 11.12
CA ARG A 18 -17.78 -15.93 10.33
C ARG A 18 -19.06 -15.34 10.97
N PRO A 19 -20.07 -16.14 11.40
CA PRO A 19 -21.29 -15.57 12.00
C PRO A 19 -21.09 -14.78 13.29
N PHE A 20 -19.99 -15.03 14.02
CA PHE A 20 -19.70 -14.36 15.29
C PHE A 20 -18.82 -13.13 15.11
N TYR A 21 -17.83 -13.21 14.21
CA TYR A 21 -16.87 -12.14 14.01
C TYR A 21 -17.29 -11.12 12.97
N GLU A 22 -18.18 -11.44 12.04
CA GLU A 22 -18.70 -10.47 11.09
C GLU A 22 -19.51 -9.36 11.77
N PRO A 23 -20.47 -9.63 12.68
CA PRO A 23 -21.12 -8.58 13.46
C PRO A 23 -20.13 -7.74 14.28
N LEU A 24 -19.10 -8.38 14.83
CA LEU A 24 -18.03 -7.69 15.55
C LEU A 24 -17.24 -6.75 14.63
N ALA A 25 -16.89 -7.20 13.42
CA ALA A 25 -16.17 -6.44 12.42
C ALA A 25 -16.90 -5.13 12.10
N PHE A 26 -18.23 -5.19 11.94
CA PHE A 26 -19.09 -4.01 11.74
C PHE A 26 -19.26 -3.16 13.00
N HIS A 27 -19.30 -3.78 14.18
CA HIS A 27 -19.40 -3.04 15.44
C HIS A 27 -18.15 -2.20 15.71
N LEU A 28 -16.97 -2.75 15.43
CA LEU A 28 -15.68 -2.08 15.64
C LEU A 28 -15.51 -0.80 14.79
N THR A 29 -16.13 -0.73 13.60
CA THR A 29 -16.05 0.47 12.75
C THR A 29 -16.69 1.71 13.38
N LYS A 30 -17.52 1.55 14.42
CA LYS A 30 -18.11 2.66 15.16
C LYS A 30 -17.11 3.41 16.03
N PHE A 31 -15.93 2.81 16.26
CA PHE A 31 -14.92 3.35 17.15
C PHE A 31 -13.66 3.84 16.43
N PHE A 32 -13.69 3.93 15.09
CA PHE A 32 -12.54 4.42 14.30
C PHE A 32 -12.14 5.85 14.67
N ASP A 33 -13.11 6.68 15.06
CA ASP A 33 -12.92 8.09 15.42
C ASP A 33 -12.80 8.29 16.94
N HIS A 34 -12.38 7.25 17.68
CA HIS A 34 -12.23 7.35 19.13
C HIS A 34 -11.08 8.31 19.50
N PRO A 35 -11.26 9.22 20.48
CA PRO A 35 -10.27 10.26 20.79
C PRO A 35 -8.97 9.74 21.41
N ASN A 36 -9.01 8.56 22.04
CA ASN A 36 -7.82 7.92 22.60
C ASN A 36 -7.14 7.04 21.54
N SER A 37 -5.93 7.45 21.12
CA SER A 37 -5.13 6.74 20.13
C SER A 37 -4.84 5.29 20.50
N THR A 38 -4.61 4.97 21.77
CA THR A 38 -4.39 3.59 22.22
C THR A 38 -5.59 2.70 21.92
N ILE A 39 -6.80 3.22 22.12
CA ILE A 39 -8.04 2.50 21.77
C ILE A 39 -8.12 2.33 20.25
N THR A 40 -7.81 3.38 19.49
CA THR A 40 -7.78 3.36 18.02
C THR A 40 -6.82 2.30 17.48
N PHE A 41 -5.59 2.20 18.00
CA PHE A 41 -4.63 1.16 17.61
C PHE A 41 -5.08 -0.25 18.03
N HIS A 42 -5.68 -0.41 19.21
CA HIS A 42 -6.29 -1.69 19.59
C HIS A 42 -7.44 -2.09 18.67
N ILE A 43 -8.23 -1.14 18.18
CA ILE A 43 -9.27 -1.42 17.18
C ILE A 43 -8.63 -1.81 15.84
N ALA A 44 -7.63 -1.06 15.38
CA ALA A 44 -6.92 -1.35 14.13
C ALA A 44 -6.28 -2.73 14.12
N THR A 45 -5.63 -3.14 15.21
CA THR A 45 -5.09 -4.49 15.36
C THR A 45 -6.19 -5.56 15.34
N CYS A 46 -7.34 -5.34 16.00
CA CYS A 46 -8.48 -6.26 15.91
C CYS A 46 -9.04 -6.37 14.49
N ILE A 47 -9.18 -5.25 13.79
CA ILE A 47 -9.65 -5.23 12.38
C ILE A 47 -8.66 -5.97 11.50
N ALA A 48 -7.36 -5.75 11.67
CA ALA A 48 -6.31 -6.42 10.90
C ALA A 48 -6.31 -7.94 11.13
N ASP A 49 -6.51 -8.40 12.36
CA ASP A 49 -6.68 -9.82 12.66
C ASP A 49 -7.96 -10.42 12.05
N ILE A 50 -9.07 -9.67 12.06
CA ILE A 50 -10.32 -10.10 11.42
C ILE A 50 -10.12 -10.22 9.91
N LEU A 51 -9.52 -9.22 9.26
CA LEU A 51 -9.19 -9.27 7.83
C LEU A 51 -8.31 -10.48 7.52
N ARG A 52 -7.31 -10.74 8.37
CA ARG A 52 -6.43 -11.90 8.23
C ARG A 52 -7.15 -13.23 8.34
N ALA A 53 -8.11 -13.33 9.23
CA ALA A 53 -8.87 -14.55 9.41
C ALA A 53 -9.93 -14.77 8.32
N PHE A 54 -10.48 -13.70 7.75
CA PHE A 54 -11.48 -13.79 6.69
C PHE A 54 -10.87 -13.99 5.30
N ALA A 55 -9.58 -13.67 5.13
CA ALA A 55 -8.84 -13.81 3.89
C ALA A 55 -9.06 -15.20 3.24
N PRO A 56 -9.23 -15.27 1.90
CA PRO A 56 -9.05 -14.17 0.93
C PRO A 56 -10.23 -13.18 0.87
N GLU A 57 -11.36 -13.50 1.50
CA GLU A 57 -12.54 -12.64 1.50
C GLU A 57 -12.44 -11.55 2.57
N SER A 58 -12.98 -10.36 2.32
CA SER A 58 -13.15 -9.35 3.37
C SER A 58 -14.59 -9.30 3.84
N PRO A 59 -14.87 -9.19 5.15
CA PRO A 59 -16.23 -8.94 5.64
C PRO A 59 -16.79 -7.60 5.10
N TYR A 60 -15.93 -6.75 4.52
CA TYR A 60 -16.30 -5.46 3.97
C TYR A 60 -16.37 -5.43 2.44
N HIS A 61 -15.98 -6.48 1.71
CA HIS A 61 -15.72 -6.46 0.26
C HIS A 61 -16.87 -5.87 -0.60
N LEU A 62 -18.13 -6.03 -0.16
CA LEU A 62 -19.31 -5.53 -0.88
C LEU A 62 -20.05 -4.41 -0.13
N THR A 63 -19.37 -3.74 0.81
CA THR A 63 -19.98 -2.74 1.68
C THR A 63 -19.39 -1.35 1.41
N SER A 64 -20.20 -0.31 1.64
CA SER A 64 -19.73 1.08 1.62
C SER A 64 -18.71 1.40 2.72
N LEU A 65 -18.43 0.46 3.62
CA LEU A 65 -17.44 0.61 4.69
C LEU A 65 -16.03 0.24 4.26
N ALA A 66 -15.83 -0.50 3.15
CA ALA A 66 -14.49 -0.92 2.73
C ALA A 66 -13.51 0.25 2.56
N PRO A 67 -13.90 1.37 1.91
CA PRO A 67 -13.02 2.54 1.83
C PRO A 67 -12.69 3.12 3.21
N ARG A 68 -13.66 3.22 4.13
CA ARG A 68 -13.43 3.73 5.48
C ARG A 68 -12.48 2.84 6.29
N VAL A 69 -12.58 1.51 6.13
CA VAL A 69 -11.65 0.55 6.76
C VAL A 69 -10.24 0.71 6.20
N PHE A 70 -10.10 0.86 4.89
CA PHE A 70 -8.82 1.13 4.25
C PHE A 70 -8.20 2.44 4.76
N GLU A 71 -8.97 3.52 4.80
CA GLU A 71 -8.51 4.84 5.26
C GLU A 71 -8.09 4.79 6.74
N PHE A 72 -8.87 4.11 7.58
CA PHE A 72 -8.59 3.91 8.99
C PHE A 72 -7.28 3.15 9.23
N LEU A 73 -7.10 2.00 8.57
CA LEU A 73 -5.88 1.21 8.72
C LEU A 73 -4.66 1.93 8.12
N SER A 74 -4.82 2.64 7.01
CA SER A 74 -3.75 3.45 6.41
C SER A 74 -3.26 4.53 7.36
N ALA A 75 -4.18 5.23 8.04
CA ALA A 75 -3.82 6.24 9.05
C ALA A 75 -3.06 5.64 10.24
N CYS A 76 -3.36 4.40 10.61
CA CYS A 76 -2.64 3.69 11.69
C CYS A 76 -1.21 3.26 11.29
N LEU A 77 -0.79 3.47 10.05
CA LEU A 77 0.60 3.21 9.62
C LEU A 77 1.52 4.43 9.80
N ALA A 78 0.98 5.61 10.15
CA ALA A 78 1.77 6.83 10.33
C ALA A 78 2.95 6.69 11.33
N PRO A 79 2.83 5.97 12.47
CA PRO A 79 3.94 5.77 13.42
C PRO A 79 5.19 5.13 12.81
N LEU A 80 5.08 4.39 11.71
CA LEU A 80 6.23 3.70 11.07
C LEU A 80 7.37 4.66 10.69
N SER A 81 7.08 5.95 10.55
CA SER A 81 8.08 6.99 10.27
C SER A 81 9.01 7.29 11.45
N ASN A 82 8.67 6.85 12.67
CA ASN A 82 9.44 7.12 13.88
C ASN A 82 9.46 5.88 14.80
N PRO A 83 10.58 5.13 14.86
CA PRO A 83 10.74 3.97 15.75
C PRO A 83 10.56 4.26 17.24
N SER A 84 10.61 5.53 17.67
CA SER A 84 10.35 5.94 19.06
C SER A 84 8.87 6.27 19.33
N ASP A 85 7.99 6.17 18.33
CA ASP A 85 6.56 6.37 18.53
C ASP A 85 5.98 5.27 19.42
N PRO A 86 5.13 5.59 20.42
CA PRO A 86 4.58 4.60 21.32
C PRO A 86 3.69 3.54 20.65
N HIS A 87 3.22 3.78 19.42
CA HIS A 87 2.41 2.82 18.64
C HIS A 87 3.18 2.21 17.46
N TYR A 88 4.51 2.34 17.44
CA TYR A 88 5.36 1.83 16.35
C TYR A 88 5.18 0.31 16.17
N ASP A 89 5.22 -0.46 17.26
CA ASP A 89 5.08 -1.92 17.22
C ASP A 89 3.68 -2.35 16.74
N GLU A 90 2.62 -1.66 17.16
CA GLU A 90 1.27 -1.87 16.67
C GLU A 90 1.17 -1.56 15.17
N ALA A 91 1.80 -0.48 14.69
CA ALA A 91 1.81 -0.13 13.28
C ALA A 91 2.56 -1.18 12.44
N CYS A 92 3.71 -1.68 12.91
CA CYS A 92 4.44 -2.80 12.29
C CYS A 92 3.57 -4.07 12.22
N TYR A 93 2.85 -4.39 13.29
CA TYR A 93 1.95 -5.53 13.32
C TYR A 93 0.76 -5.38 12.36
N ILE A 94 0.17 -4.18 12.28
CA ILE A 94 -0.91 -3.88 11.34
C ILE A 94 -0.40 -4.05 9.91
N LEU A 95 0.77 -3.49 9.58
CA LEU A 95 1.39 -3.65 8.28
C LEU A 95 1.58 -5.13 7.91
N PHE A 96 2.08 -5.94 8.85
CA PHE A 96 2.27 -7.38 8.65
C PHE A 96 0.95 -8.09 8.33
N CYS A 97 -0.11 -7.78 9.07
CA CYS A 97 -1.42 -8.40 8.85
C CYS A 97 -2.02 -8.01 7.49
N VAL A 98 -2.00 -6.72 7.13
CA VAL A 98 -2.61 -6.25 5.87
C VAL A 98 -1.82 -6.69 4.63
N THR A 99 -0.50 -6.87 4.77
CA THR A 99 0.36 -7.37 3.68
C THR A 99 0.22 -8.85 3.46
N SER A 100 0.25 -9.66 4.53
CA SER A 100 0.13 -11.12 4.44
C SER A 100 -1.22 -11.61 3.89
N THR A 101 -2.23 -10.74 3.85
CA THR A 101 -3.61 -11.07 3.50
C THR A 101 -4.14 -10.27 2.33
N ASN A 102 -3.29 -9.41 1.77
CA ASN A 102 -3.61 -8.47 0.70
C ASN A 102 -4.85 -7.60 1.02
N ALA A 103 -5.10 -7.35 2.30
CA ALA A 103 -6.35 -6.75 2.77
C ALA A 103 -6.63 -5.38 2.13
N PHE A 104 -5.59 -4.60 1.86
CA PHE A 104 -5.71 -3.29 1.22
C PHE A 104 -6.12 -3.35 -0.25
N ALA A 105 -5.79 -4.44 -0.95
CA ALA A 105 -6.31 -4.68 -2.29
C ALA A 105 -7.80 -5.05 -2.23
N VAL A 106 -8.16 -6.00 -1.36
CA VAL A 106 -9.55 -6.48 -1.20
C VAL A 106 -10.50 -5.39 -0.69
N CYS A 107 -10.03 -4.47 0.16
CA CYS A 107 -10.85 -3.35 0.65
C CYS A 107 -11.03 -2.22 -0.39
N GLY A 108 -10.55 -2.40 -1.63
CA GLY A 108 -10.85 -1.51 -2.75
C GLY A 108 -10.36 -0.07 -2.53
N GLY A 109 -9.19 0.07 -1.89
CA GLY A 109 -8.71 1.30 -1.27
C GLY A 109 -9.07 2.62 -1.96
N SER A 110 -9.37 3.64 -1.16
CA SER A 110 -9.81 4.97 -1.61
C SER A 110 -8.76 5.64 -2.51
N ASN A 111 -9.12 5.96 -3.76
CA ASN A 111 -8.25 6.70 -4.70
C ASN A 111 -7.74 8.03 -4.13
N ARG A 112 -8.41 8.58 -3.09
CA ARG A 112 -7.98 9.80 -2.40
C ARG A 112 -6.81 9.56 -1.46
N VAL A 113 -6.79 8.43 -0.75
CA VAL A 113 -5.81 8.12 0.30
C VAL A 113 -4.65 7.29 -0.24
N LEU A 114 -4.87 6.54 -1.31
CA LEU A 114 -3.89 5.61 -1.85
C LEU A 114 -2.57 6.28 -2.30
N PRO A 115 -2.56 7.41 -3.03
CA PRO A 115 -1.31 8.11 -3.34
C PRO A 115 -0.54 8.54 -2.10
N GLN A 116 -1.25 9.03 -1.07
CA GLN A 116 -0.64 9.48 0.18
C GLN A 116 -0.07 8.31 0.96
N LEU A 117 -0.78 7.19 1.06
CA LEU A 117 -0.28 5.96 1.67
C LEU A 117 1.03 5.52 1.00
N VAL A 118 1.07 5.43 -0.34
CA VAL A 118 2.30 5.01 -1.03
C VAL A 118 3.42 6.02 -0.78
N LEU A 119 3.13 7.31 -0.77
CA LEU A 119 4.12 8.35 -0.43
C LEU A 119 4.68 8.17 0.99
N ASP A 120 3.82 7.96 1.98
CA ASP A 120 4.22 7.77 3.37
C ASP A 120 5.09 6.52 3.53
N LEU A 121 4.73 5.41 2.88
CA LEU A 121 5.53 4.18 2.90
C LEU A 121 6.92 4.38 2.26
N PHE A 122 7.01 5.12 1.16
CA PHE A 122 8.31 5.48 0.56
C PHE A 122 9.15 6.34 1.53
N GLN A 123 8.54 7.29 2.23
CA GLN A 123 9.25 8.09 3.26
C GLN A 123 9.73 7.22 4.43
N VAL A 124 8.94 6.24 4.86
CA VAL A 124 9.35 5.25 5.87
C VAL A 124 10.60 4.51 5.39
N THR A 125 10.62 4.02 4.14
CA THR A 125 11.79 3.28 3.63
C THR A 125 13.08 4.09 3.55
N ASN A 126 12.98 5.42 3.43
CA ASN A 126 14.15 6.30 3.45
C ASN A 126 14.68 6.55 4.85
N ARG A 127 13.78 6.63 5.85
CA ARG A 127 14.13 6.99 7.23
C ARG A 127 14.43 5.79 8.12
N ASN A 128 13.94 4.61 7.73
CA ASN A 128 14.07 3.39 8.50
C ASN A 128 15.02 2.40 7.81
N GLN A 129 15.94 1.81 8.58
CA GLN A 129 16.94 0.85 8.11
C GLN A 129 16.52 -0.62 8.37
N ASP A 130 15.31 -0.85 8.87
CA ASP A 130 14.75 -2.18 9.05
C ASP A 130 14.42 -2.82 7.69
N GLU A 131 15.13 -3.90 7.35
CA GLU A 131 14.99 -4.63 6.09
C GLU A 131 13.72 -5.50 6.03
N ASP A 132 13.19 -5.95 7.17
CA ASP A 132 11.92 -6.68 7.23
C ASP A 132 10.77 -5.71 6.92
N LEU A 133 10.82 -4.51 7.50
CA LEU A 133 9.88 -3.44 7.19
C LEU A 133 9.95 -3.01 5.72
N TYR A 134 11.16 -2.89 5.17
CA TYR A 134 11.37 -2.59 3.75
C TYR A 134 10.69 -3.63 2.84
N THR A 135 10.95 -4.92 3.10
CA THR A 135 10.37 -6.05 2.34
C THR A 135 8.85 -6.07 2.44
N MET A 136 8.32 -5.76 3.63
CA MET A 136 6.88 -5.70 3.87
C MET A 136 6.22 -4.56 3.09
N ILE A 137 6.87 -3.39 3.02
CA ILE A 137 6.42 -2.25 2.22
C ILE A 137 6.43 -2.58 0.72
N GLN A 138 7.52 -3.16 0.23
CA GLN A 138 7.65 -3.61 -1.16
C GLN A 138 6.55 -4.62 -1.54
N THR A 139 6.27 -5.56 -0.63
CA THR A 139 5.20 -6.55 -0.78
C THR A 139 3.83 -5.89 -0.81
N LEU A 140 3.55 -4.95 0.11
CA LEU A 140 2.27 -4.22 0.15
C LEU A 140 1.99 -3.52 -1.18
N ILE A 141 2.95 -2.75 -1.67
CA ILE A 141 2.80 -1.97 -2.90
C ILE A 141 2.64 -2.91 -4.10
N SER A 142 3.38 -4.02 -4.13
CA SER A 142 3.21 -5.04 -5.18
C SER A 142 1.82 -5.67 -5.15
N ASN A 143 1.25 -5.96 -3.96
CA ASN A 143 -0.10 -6.51 -3.84
C ASN A 143 -1.16 -5.50 -4.32
N LEU A 144 -0.97 -4.20 -4.02
CA LEU A 144 -1.84 -3.13 -4.53
C LEU A 144 -1.87 -3.02 -6.06
N ILE A 145 -0.83 -3.51 -6.75
CA ILE A 145 -0.69 -3.53 -8.21
C ILE A 145 -1.27 -4.81 -8.82
N LYS A 146 -1.09 -5.97 -8.16
CA LYS A 146 -1.45 -7.29 -8.70
C LYS A 146 -2.92 -7.66 -8.51
N ASP A 147 -3.52 -7.22 -7.40
CA ASP A 147 -4.83 -7.74 -6.95
C ASP A 147 -6.00 -6.86 -7.38
N SER A 148 -5.80 -5.97 -8.36
CA SER A 148 -6.88 -5.21 -9.00
C SER A 148 -7.07 -5.69 -10.44
N ASP A 149 -8.32 -5.75 -10.90
CA ASP A 149 -8.66 -6.13 -12.29
C ASP A 149 -7.96 -5.23 -13.31
N GLU A 150 -7.75 -3.96 -12.95
CA GLU A 150 -6.97 -2.98 -13.70
C GLU A 150 -5.97 -2.28 -12.77
N ILE A 151 -4.79 -1.93 -13.28
CA ILE A 151 -3.80 -1.17 -12.50
C ILE A 151 -4.35 0.22 -12.18
N ARG A 152 -4.37 0.56 -10.90
CA ARG A 152 -4.74 1.90 -10.42
C ARG A 152 -3.56 2.85 -10.60
N ASP A 153 -3.73 3.86 -11.45
CA ASP A 153 -2.72 4.88 -11.71
C ASP A 153 -2.21 5.55 -10.42
N GLU A 154 -3.09 5.72 -9.43
CA GLU A 154 -2.77 6.31 -8.12
C GLU A 154 -1.63 5.59 -7.39
N VAL A 155 -1.45 4.28 -7.62
CA VAL A 155 -0.38 3.48 -7.01
C VAL A 155 0.98 3.79 -7.66
N LEU A 156 0.99 4.14 -8.95
CA LEU A 156 2.21 4.26 -9.74
C LEU A 156 2.87 5.65 -9.69
N VAL A 157 2.14 6.69 -9.24
CA VAL A 157 2.65 8.08 -9.19
C VAL A 157 3.96 8.16 -8.41
N VAL A 158 3.98 7.63 -7.19
CA VAL A 158 5.13 7.72 -6.28
C VAL A 158 6.31 6.84 -6.73
N PRO A 159 6.11 5.58 -7.16
CA PRO A 159 7.16 4.82 -7.82
C PRO A 159 7.76 5.57 -9.01
N LEU A 160 6.94 6.11 -9.92
CA LEU A 160 7.43 6.83 -11.10
C LEU A 160 8.25 8.08 -10.73
N ILE A 161 7.85 8.83 -9.70
CA ILE A 161 8.65 9.95 -9.17
C ILE A 161 10.03 9.49 -8.73
N ASN A 162 10.09 8.38 -7.99
CA ASN A 162 11.33 7.86 -7.43
C ASN A 162 12.17 7.09 -8.44
N MET A 163 11.73 6.93 -9.68
CA MET A 163 12.58 6.38 -10.76
C MET A 163 13.65 7.36 -11.23
N ILE A 164 13.45 8.65 -11.00
CA ILE A 164 14.42 9.68 -11.32
C ILE A 164 15.55 9.58 -10.29
N LYS A 165 16.78 9.33 -10.76
CA LYS A 165 17.95 9.26 -9.89
C LYS A 165 18.11 10.61 -9.18
N PRO A 166 18.30 10.62 -7.85
CA PRO A 166 18.63 11.86 -7.18
C PRO A 166 19.98 12.38 -7.70
N GLU A 167 20.05 13.69 -7.98
CA GLU A 167 21.25 14.36 -8.51
C GLU A 167 22.47 14.17 -7.60
N ASN A 168 22.26 13.91 -6.30
CA ASN A 168 23.29 13.63 -5.31
C ASN A 168 23.13 12.22 -4.71
N PHE A 169 24.18 11.40 -4.82
CA PHE A 169 24.26 10.03 -4.28
C PHE A 169 24.18 9.95 -2.74
N GLN A 170 24.35 11.08 -2.03
CA GLN A 170 24.22 11.19 -0.57
C GLN A 170 22.82 11.62 -0.11
N SER A 171 21.85 11.72 -1.02
CA SER A 171 20.49 12.15 -0.67
C SER A 171 19.71 11.08 0.08
N ASP A 172 18.82 11.53 0.96
CA ASP A 172 17.88 10.71 1.73
C ASP A 172 16.95 9.81 0.87
N ASN A 173 17.03 9.88 -0.48
CA ASN A 173 16.09 9.21 -1.39
C ASN A 173 16.65 7.96 -2.10
N GLN A 174 17.85 7.49 -1.74
CA GLN A 174 18.44 6.30 -2.40
C GLN A 174 17.61 5.03 -2.19
N ARG A 175 17.10 4.80 -0.97
CA ARG A 175 16.30 3.60 -0.63
C ARG A 175 14.95 3.62 -1.36
N ALA A 176 14.30 4.78 -1.42
CA ALA A 176 13.10 5.01 -2.22
C ALA A 176 13.33 4.77 -3.72
N HIS A 177 14.46 5.22 -4.27
CA HIS A 177 14.81 4.92 -5.66
C HIS A 177 15.00 3.41 -5.90
N ALA A 178 15.72 2.74 -5.00
CA ALA A 178 15.89 1.29 -5.06
C ALA A 178 14.54 0.55 -4.98
N LEU A 179 13.68 0.95 -4.04
CA LEU A 179 12.34 0.39 -3.86
C LEU A 179 11.51 0.54 -5.13
N SER A 180 11.55 1.72 -5.75
CA SER A 180 10.85 1.96 -7.02
C SER A 180 11.32 1.00 -8.11
N ARG A 181 12.63 0.87 -8.32
CA ARG A 181 13.20 -0.06 -9.31
C ARG A 181 12.76 -1.50 -9.04
N GLU A 182 12.78 -1.93 -7.78
CA GLU A 182 12.35 -3.27 -7.39
C GLU A 182 10.86 -3.50 -7.63
N ILE A 183 10.00 -2.50 -7.36
CA ILE A 183 8.57 -2.57 -7.67
C ILE A 183 8.36 -2.77 -9.18
N PHE A 184 9.03 -1.98 -10.04
CA PHE A 184 8.90 -2.12 -11.49
C PHE A 184 9.44 -3.45 -12.01
N MET A 185 10.58 -3.92 -11.50
CA MET A 185 11.14 -5.22 -11.89
C MET A 185 10.26 -6.41 -11.43
N THR A 186 9.83 -6.39 -10.18
CA THR A 186 9.02 -7.49 -9.58
C THR A 186 7.65 -7.62 -10.23
N ASN A 187 7.10 -6.51 -10.74
CA ASN A 187 5.77 -6.44 -11.32
C ASN A 187 5.80 -6.22 -12.85
N GLN A 188 6.95 -6.45 -13.50
CA GLN A 188 7.18 -6.15 -14.93
C GLN A 188 6.09 -6.71 -15.84
N LYS A 189 5.69 -7.96 -15.66
CA LYS A 189 4.69 -8.63 -16.52
C LYS A 189 3.34 -7.91 -16.57
N ILE A 190 3.00 -7.18 -15.51
CA ILE A 190 1.73 -6.46 -15.37
C ILE A 190 1.93 -4.98 -15.72
N ILE A 191 2.97 -4.35 -15.17
CA ILE A 191 3.19 -2.90 -15.34
C ILE A 191 3.68 -2.54 -16.74
N GLN A 192 4.58 -3.34 -17.35
CA GLN A 192 5.15 -3.00 -18.65
C GLN A 192 4.08 -2.81 -19.73
N PRO A 193 3.20 -3.80 -20.03
CA PRO A 193 2.18 -3.61 -21.07
C PRO A 193 1.22 -2.47 -20.74
N TYR A 194 0.90 -2.26 -19.46
CA TYR A 194 0.04 -1.17 -19.02
C TYR A 194 0.67 0.20 -19.32
N LEU A 195 1.93 0.42 -18.95
CA LEU A 195 2.60 1.71 -19.21
C LEU A 195 2.84 1.90 -20.71
N GLN A 196 3.25 0.87 -21.45
CA GLN A 196 3.45 0.96 -22.89
C GLN A 196 2.19 1.35 -23.66
N GLY A 197 0.98 1.09 -23.12
CA GLY A 197 -0.28 1.52 -23.73
C GLY A 197 -0.92 2.79 -23.14
N ASN A 198 -0.47 3.26 -21.98
CA ASN A 198 -1.17 4.31 -21.22
C ASN A 198 -0.29 5.42 -20.64
N PHE A 199 1.04 5.35 -20.80
CA PHE A 199 1.98 6.30 -20.19
C PHE A 199 1.63 7.77 -20.43
N CYS A 200 1.39 8.20 -21.67
CA CYS A 200 1.02 9.58 -21.98
C CYS A 200 -0.30 10.00 -21.32
N LYS A 201 -1.27 9.07 -21.24
CA LYS A 201 -2.56 9.31 -20.58
C LYS A 201 -2.41 9.54 -19.08
N LEU A 202 -1.41 8.93 -18.41
CA LEU A 202 -1.14 9.17 -16.99
C LEU A 202 -0.95 10.66 -16.70
N PHE A 203 -0.19 11.36 -17.55
CA PHE A 203 0.13 12.79 -17.36
C PHE A 203 -1.05 13.74 -17.55
N THR A 204 -2.18 13.25 -18.08
CA THR A 204 -3.44 14.02 -18.09
C THR A 204 -4.13 14.03 -16.72
N LYS A 205 -3.75 13.12 -15.81
CA LYS A 205 -4.36 12.99 -14.48
C LYS A 205 -3.67 13.93 -13.47
N ARG A 206 -4.47 14.43 -12.52
CA ARG A 206 -4.06 15.43 -11.52
C ARG A 206 -2.76 15.06 -10.78
N TRP A 207 -2.61 13.81 -10.38
CA TRP A 207 -1.47 13.34 -9.59
C TRP A 207 -0.13 13.35 -10.37
N TYR A 208 -0.20 13.38 -11.70
CA TYR A 208 0.96 13.33 -12.59
C TYR A 208 1.36 14.67 -13.18
N ALA A 209 0.52 15.71 -13.02
CA ALA A 209 0.77 17.02 -13.60
C ALA A 209 2.12 17.63 -13.17
N SER A 210 2.53 17.39 -11.92
CA SER A 210 3.83 17.82 -11.40
C SER A 210 5.03 17.08 -12.02
N LEU A 211 4.78 15.95 -12.68
CA LEU A 211 5.80 15.11 -13.31
C LEU A 211 6.00 15.43 -14.78
N LEU A 212 5.10 16.22 -15.37
CA LEU A 212 5.17 16.60 -16.78
C LEU A 212 6.54 17.20 -17.16
N PRO A 213 7.16 18.09 -16.36
CA PRO A 213 8.48 18.62 -16.69
C PRO A 213 9.60 17.57 -16.68
N LYS A 214 9.37 16.43 -16.04
CA LYS A 214 10.35 15.35 -15.84
C LYS A 214 10.06 14.10 -16.67
N VAL A 215 9.12 14.16 -17.61
CA VAL A 215 8.71 13.01 -18.44
C VAL A 215 9.89 12.36 -19.15
N SER A 216 10.79 13.16 -19.73
CA SER A 216 11.96 12.65 -20.45
C SER A 216 12.90 11.85 -19.55
N GLU A 217 13.11 12.31 -18.31
CA GLU A 217 13.91 11.61 -17.31
C GLU A 217 13.25 10.29 -16.88
N ILE A 218 11.93 10.31 -16.68
CA ILE A 218 11.15 9.10 -16.36
C ILE A 218 11.25 8.10 -17.51
N VAL A 219 11.05 8.52 -18.76
CA VAL A 219 11.19 7.65 -19.95
C VAL A 219 12.59 7.06 -20.04
N ALA A 220 13.63 7.86 -19.83
CA ALA A 220 15.01 7.40 -19.82
C ALA A 220 15.26 6.36 -18.71
N ALA A 221 14.71 6.58 -17.51
CA ALA A 221 14.81 5.64 -16.41
C ALA A 221 14.06 4.33 -16.68
N MET A 222 12.87 4.40 -17.27
CA MET A 222 12.04 3.25 -17.62
C MET A 222 12.65 2.40 -18.74
N ASN A 223 13.33 2.99 -19.73
CA ASN A 223 14.09 2.24 -20.75
C ASN A 223 15.17 1.35 -20.15
N GLY A 224 15.71 1.70 -18.98
CA GLY A 224 16.67 0.87 -18.26
C GLY A 224 16.06 -0.38 -17.63
N ILE A 225 14.73 -0.50 -17.61
CA ILE A 225 13.99 -1.64 -17.06
C ILE A 225 13.19 -2.36 -18.16
N TYR A 226 12.52 -1.61 -19.03
CA TYR A 226 11.61 -2.14 -20.04
C TYR A 226 12.15 -1.93 -21.46
N MET A 227 12.22 -3.02 -22.22
CA MET A 227 12.61 -3.00 -23.62
C MET A 227 11.58 -2.22 -24.46
N GLN A 228 12.04 -1.44 -25.43
CA GLN A 228 11.20 -0.67 -26.37
C GLN A 228 10.22 0.32 -25.69
N PHE A 229 10.53 0.78 -24.47
CA PHE A 229 9.63 1.69 -23.76
C PHE A 229 9.50 3.05 -24.48
N THR A 230 10.61 3.67 -24.90
CA THR A 230 10.54 4.92 -25.68
C THR A 230 9.72 4.79 -26.96
N GLU A 231 9.88 3.70 -27.71
CA GLU A 231 9.13 3.47 -28.96
C GLU A 231 7.62 3.48 -28.67
N SER A 232 7.18 2.72 -27.66
CA SER A 232 5.77 2.66 -27.25
C SER A 232 5.21 4.00 -26.74
N VAL A 233 6.04 4.86 -26.16
CA VAL A 233 5.62 6.19 -25.69
C VAL A 233 5.47 7.17 -26.86
N LEU A 234 6.34 7.08 -27.88
CA LEU A 234 6.25 7.92 -29.07
C LEU A 234 5.06 7.59 -29.97
N GLU A 235 4.53 6.37 -29.87
CA GLU A 235 3.34 5.91 -30.60
C GLU A 235 2.01 6.36 -29.97
N GLN A 236 2.02 6.89 -28.74
CA GLN A 236 0.84 7.37 -27.99
C GLN A 236 0.55 8.86 -28.23
#